data_AF-A0A3M1NZK1-F1
#
_entry.id   AF-A0A3M1NZK1-F1
#
_cell.length_a   1.000
_cell.length_b   1.000
_cell.length_c   1.000
_cell.angle_alpha   90.00
_cell.angle_beta   90.00
_cell.angle_gamma   90.00
#
_symmetry.space_group_name_H-M   'P 1'
#
loop_
_entity.id
_entity.type
_entity.pdbx_description
1 polymer ?
#
loop_
_entity_poly.entity_id
_entity_poly.type
_entity_poly.pdbx_seq_one_letter_code
_entity_poly.pdbx_strand_id
1 'polypeptide(L)'
;PYGDLSAILQYCQSIPELIRYAALCLQRAPDIGAIIRAMEYDTSGKGHLLFEFLFSKLDKEIQMYLIETSILSSFNLELAAYLTGRSIDEEIVTALARENIFLLPLSPDSDWFVFNVKAQEYLWNHLHQWDRQQLDGLHQRASEWLGSQGEILKAIEHAIAATEWELAARWVELAAQEFLQQGHLVTVISWLGKLPTDLFIRKPMLSIIKAWGLIISQQYDVVEEVLQQALKAADNDSNPQKIIDHVQAIREFLSFRSKES
;
A
#
# COMPACT_ATOMS: atom_id res chain seq x y z
N PRO A 1 -3.82 -42.41 18.61
CA PRO A 1 -2.73 -41.41 18.65
C PRO A 1 -1.81 -41.43 17.40
N TYR A 2 -1.24 -42.57 17.01
CA TYR A 2 -0.34 -42.62 15.84
C TYR A 2 -1.04 -42.49 14.48
N GLY A 3 -2.29 -42.95 14.36
CA GLY A 3 -3.09 -42.82 13.13
C GLY A 3 -3.46 -41.38 12.77
N ASP A 4 -3.67 -40.55 13.78
CA ASP A 4 -4.06 -39.15 13.61
C ASP A 4 -2.88 -38.29 13.11
N LEU A 5 -1.68 -38.54 13.63
CA LEU A 5 -0.44 -37.90 13.18
C LEU A 5 -0.07 -38.33 11.75
N SER A 6 -0.29 -39.58 11.37
CA SER A 6 -0.07 -40.02 9.98
C SER A 6 -1.04 -39.37 9.00
N ALA A 7 -2.31 -39.17 9.39
CA ALA A 7 -3.28 -38.47 8.55
C ALA A 7 -2.89 -37.00 8.33
N ILE A 8 -2.42 -36.32 9.38
CA ILE A 8 -1.91 -34.94 9.30
C ILE A 8 -0.70 -34.86 8.37
N LEU A 9 0.30 -35.72 8.53
CA LEU A 9 1.50 -35.72 7.68
C LEU A 9 1.19 -36.04 6.22
N GLN A 10 0.25 -36.95 5.98
CA GLN A 10 -0.22 -37.30 4.65
C GLN A 10 -0.94 -36.12 3.98
N TYR A 11 -1.80 -35.41 4.72
CA TYR A 11 -2.49 -34.21 4.22
C TYR A 11 -1.49 -33.09 3.90
N CYS A 12 -0.52 -32.84 4.77
CA CYS A 12 0.47 -31.79 4.55
C CYS A 12 1.40 -32.09 3.37
N GLN A 13 1.44 -33.32 2.84
CA GLN A 13 2.29 -33.75 1.72
C GLN A 13 3.77 -33.34 1.86
N SER A 14 4.29 -33.27 3.09
CA SER A 14 5.63 -32.74 3.40
C SER A 14 5.87 -31.27 3.05
N ILE A 15 4.81 -30.47 2.81
CA ILE A 15 4.89 -29.02 2.65
C ILE A 15 5.21 -28.41 4.03
N PRO A 16 6.38 -27.77 4.22
CA PRO A 16 6.83 -27.32 5.54
C PRO A 16 5.86 -26.37 6.23
N GLU A 17 5.21 -25.48 5.47
CA GLU A 17 4.25 -24.50 5.98
C GLU A 17 2.98 -25.17 6.51
N LEU A 18 2.45 -26.18 5.81
CA LEU A 18 1.27 -26.92 6.24
C LEU A 18 1.56 -27.75 7.50
N ILE A 19 2.74 -28.36 7.58
CA ILE A 19 3.20 -29.06 8.78
C ILE A 19 3.28 -28.09 9.96
N ARG A 20 3.83 -26.89 9.74
CA ARG A 20 3.90 -25.86 10.78
C ARG A 20 2.52 -25.42 11.22
N TYR A 21 1.60 -25.12 10.30
CA TYR A 21 0.22 -24.75 10.65
C TYR A 21 -0.49 -25.85 11.41
N ALA A 22 -0.36 -27.11 10.99
CA ALA A 22 -0.91 -28.24 11.72
C ALA A 22 -0.32 -28.36 13.13
N ALA A 23 1.01 -28.23 13.27
CA ALA A 23 1.68 -28.26 14.57
C ALA A 23 1.21 -27.13 15.49
N LEU A 24 1.04 -25.92 14.96
CA LEU A 24 0.52 -24.77 15.70
C LEU A 24 -0.95 -24.94 16.11
N CYS A 25 -1.78 -25.50 15.22
CA CYS A 25 -3.16 -25.86 15.55
C CYS A 25 -3.20 -26.83 16.73
N LEU A 26 -2.35 -27.87 16.70
CA LEU A 26 -2.25 -28.87 17.76
C LEU A 26 -1.75 -28.29 19.08
N GLN A 27 -0.80 -27.35 19.04
CA GLN A 27 -0.29 -26.65 20.23
C GLN A 27 -1.34 -25.75 20.87
N ARG A 28 -2.16 -25.05 20.06
CA ARG A 28 -3.18 -24.10 20.54
C ARG A 28 -4.54 -24.73 20.84
N ALA A 29 -4.86 -25.85 20.21
CA ALA A 29 -6.11 -26.57 20.41
C ALA A 29 -5.88 -28.09 20.33
N PRO A 30 -6.07 -28.86 21.43
CA PRO A 30 -5.87 -30.31 21.42
C PRO A 30 -7.01 -31.09 20.73
N ASP A 31 -8.00 -30.42 20.11
CA ASP A 31 -9.04 -31.10 19.33
C ASP A 31 -8.51 -31.49 17.95
N ILE A 32 -7.76 -32.58 17.95
CA ILE A 32 -7.21 -33.24 16.76
C ILE A 32 -8.31 -33.56 15.73
N GLY A 33 -9.53 -33.87 16.19
CA GLY A 33 -10.65 -34.19 15.30
C GLY A 33 -11.14 -32.98 14.50
N ALA A 34 -11.17 -31.78 15.11
CA ALA A 34 -11.49 -30.55 14.39
C ALA A 34 -10.43 -30.21 13.32
N ILE A 35 -9.16 -30.44 13.64
CA ILE A 35 -8.04 -30.23 12.71
C ILE A 35 -8.12 -31.21 11.54
N ILE A 36 -8.35 -32.49 11.80
CA ILE A 36 -8.52 -33.51 10.75
C ILE A 36 -9.72 -33.17 9.86
N ARG A 37 -10.87 -32.78 10.42
CA ARG A 37 -12.02 -32.36 9.62
C ARG A 37 -11.70 -31.15 8.73
N ALA A 38 -11.03 -30.13 9.28
CA ALA A 38 -10.59 -28.99 8.48
C ALA A 38 -9.65 -29.41 7.34
N MET A 39 -8.78 -30.40 7.55
CA MET A 39 -7.93 -30.95 6.50
C MET A 39 -8.73 -31.73 5.45
N GLU A 40 -9.63 -32.63 5.87
CA GLU A 40 -10.43 -33.47 4.99
C GLU A 40 -11.37 -32.66 4.08
N TYR A 41 -11.92 -31.55 4.60
CA TYR A 41 -12.79 -30.66 3.82
C TYR A 41 -12.02 -29.63 2.99
N ASP A 42 -10.70 -29.51 3.14
CA ASP A 42 -9.91 -28.55 2.37
C ASP A 42 -9.58 -29.11 0.99
N THR A 43 -10.52 -28.92 0.07
CA THR A 43 -10.39 -29.30 -1.33
C THR A 43 -9.33 -28.50 -2.08
N SER A 44 -8.82 -27.39 -1.51
CA SER A 44 -7.78 -26.58 -2.14
C SER A 44 -6.40 -27.24 -2.11
N GLY A 45 -6.17 -28.16 -1.15
CA GLY A 45 -4.85 -28.75 -0.90
C GLY A 45 -3.78 -27.74 -0.48
N LYS A 46 -4.17 -26.50 -0.16
CA LYS A 46 -3.26 -25.40 0.19
C LYS A 46 -3.35 -24.99 1.66
N GLY A 47 -4.04 -25.75 2.52
CA GLY A 47 -4.19 -25.45 3.95
C GLY A 47 -5.09 -24.27 4.25
N HIS A 48 -6.07 -23.97 3.40
CA HIS A 48 -6.97 -22.84 3.60
C HIS A 48 -7.80 -22.99 4.88
N LEU A 49 -8.39 -24.17 5.11
CA LEU A 49 -9.21 -24.41 6.29
C LEU A 49 -8.38 -24.51 7.58
N LEU A 50 -7.11 -24.92 7.50
CA LEU A 50 -6.19 -24.85 8.64
C LEU A 50 -5.85 -23.41 9.00
N PHE A 51 -5.61 -22.58 8.00
CA PHE A 51 -5.32 -21.17 8.18
C PHE A 51 -6.54 -20.43 8.75
N GLU A 52 -7.73 -20.70 8.22
CA GLU A 52 -9.01 -20.22 8.74
C GLU A 52 -9.24 -20.66 10.18
N PHE A 53 -8.95 -21.93 10.49
CA PHE A 53 -9.05 -22.43 11.86
C PHE A 53 -8.11 -21.66 12.80
N LEU A 54 -6.83 -21.49 12.44
CA LEU A 54 -5.87 -20.70 13.23
C LEU A 54 -6.36 -19.26 13.44
N PHE A 55 -6.85 -18.62 12.37
CA PHE A 55 -7.37 -17.26 12.43
C PHE A 55 -8.59 -17.16 13.36
N SER A 56 -9.52 -18.12 13.27
CA SER A 56 -10.74 -18.18 14.10
C SER A 56 -10.46 -18.35 15.59
N LYS A 57 -9.26 -18.81 15.97
CA LYS A 57 -8.84 -18.95 17.37
C LYS A 57 -8.21 -17.69 17.95
N LEU A 58 -7.87 -16.70 17.12
CA LEU A 58 -7.41 -15.41 17.60
C LEU A 58 -8.58 -14.64 18.22
N ASP A 59 -8.27 -13.78 19.19
CA ASP A 59 -9.27 -12.86 19.72
C ASP A 59 -9.78 -11.93 18.62
N LYS A 60 -11.06 -11.54 18.70
CA LYS A 60 -11.72 -10.71 17.66
C LYS A 60 -10.97 -9.41 17.38
N GLU A 61 -10.34 -8.84 18.41
CA GLU A 61 -9.55 -7.62 18.29
C GLU A 61 -8.30 -7.83 17.43
N ILE A 62 -7.59 -8.95 17.62
CA ILE A 62 -6.41 -9.32 16.82
C ILE A 62 -6.82 -9.66 15.39
N GLN A 63 -7.93 -10.37 15.20
CA GLN A 63 -8.48 -10.65 13.86
C GLN A 63 -8.72 -9.36 13.08
N MET A 64 -9.40 -8.38 13.71
CA MET A 64 -9.68 -7.09 13.11
C MET A 64 -8.39 -6.31 12.80
N TYR A 65 -7.44 -6.31 13.74
CA TYR A 65 -6.12 -5.70 13.54
C TYR A 65 -5.40 -6.25 12.31
N LEU A 66 -5.35 -7.59 12.15
CA LEU A 66 -4.70 -8.22 10.99
C LEU A 66 -5.44 -7.91 9.68
N ILE A 67 -6.77 -7.89 9.68
CA ILE A 67 -7.57 -7.54 8.50
C ILE A 67 -7.29 -6.10 8.07
N GLU A 68 -7.43 -5.14 8.98
CA GLU A 68 -7.27 -3.72 8.69
C GLU A 68 -5.83 -3.39 8.24
N THR A 69 -4.81 -4.00 8.85
CA THR A 69 -3.41 -3.76 8.48
C THR A 69 -2.99 -4.47 7.19
N SER A 70 -3.78 -5.42 6.67
CA SER A 70 -3.46 -6.15 5.43
C SER A 70 -3.51 -5.34 4.15
N ILE A 71 -3.97 -4.08 4.21
CA ILE A 71 -3.81 -3.12 3.10
C ILE A 71 -2.35 -2.67 2.92
N LEU A 72 -1.51 -2.81 3.95
CA LEU A 72 -0.13 -2.35 3.95
C LEU A 72 0.81 -3.44 3.41
N SER A 73 1.78 -3.05 2.59
CA SER A 73 2.84 -3.96 2.13
C SER A 73 3.83 -4.33 3.24
N SER A 74 4.04 -3.41 4.19
CA SER A 74 4.80 -3.60 5.43
C SER A 74 4.33 -2.59 6.47
N PHE A 75 4.44 -2.90 7.76
CA PHE A 75 4.03 -1.98 8.84
C PHE A 75 4.82 -2.20 10.13
N ASN A 76 4.89 -1.18 10.99
CA ASN A 76 5.31 -1.29 12.38
C ASN A 76 4.12 -1.05 13.32
N LEU A 77 4.32 -1.19 14.63
CA LEU A 77 3.25 -1.03 15.62
C LEU A 77 2.66 0.39 15.63
N GLU A 78 3.47 1.42 15.39
CA GLU A 78 3.00 2.81 15.36
C GLU A 78 2.06 3.07 14.19
N LEU A 79 2.43 2.64 12.98
CA LEU A 79 1.58 2.74 11.79
C LEU A 79 0.31 1.91 11.98
N ALA A 80 0.42 0.70 12.52
CA ALA A 80 -0.75 -0.13 12.76
C ALA A 80 -1.69 0.50 13.80
N ALA A 81 -1.16 1.11 14.86
CA ALA A 81 -1.98 1.81 15.84
C ALA A 81 -2.67 3.03 15.25
N TYR A 82 -1.97 3.82 14.45
CA TYR A 82 -2.55 4.96 13.74
C TYR A 82 -3.63 4.52 12.75
N LEU A 83 -3.36 3.46 11.97
CA LEU A 83 -4.28 2.95 10.96
C LEU A 83 -5.53 2.31 11.57
N THR A 84 -5.39 1.55 12.66
CA THR A 84 -6.52 0.81 13.25
C THR A 84 -7.25 1.62 14.32
N GLY A 85 -6.60 2.65 14.89
CA GLY A 85 -7.07 3.37 16.07
C GLY A 85 -7.00 2.52 17.35
N ARG A 86 -6.27 1.40 17.34
CA ARG A 86 -6.15 0.45 18.45
C ARG A 86 -4.68 0.18 18.76
N SER A 87 -4.35 0.05 20.04
CA SER A 87 -3.04 -0.39 20.47
C SER A 87 -3.12 -1.86 20.87
N ILE A 88 -2.48 -2.73 20.09
CA ILE A 88 -2.30 -4.14 20.44
C ILE A 88 -0.99 -4.28 21.21
N ASP A 89 -0.98 -5.21 22.16
CA ASP A 89 0.24 -5.57 22.88
C ASP A 89 1.34 -6.01 21.91
N GLU A 90 2.51 -5.39 22.01
CA GLU A 90 3.69 -5.71 21.23
C GLU A 90 4.10 -7.19 21.39
N GLU A 91 3.91 -7.76 22.58
CA GLU A 91 4.23 -9.17 22.82
C GLU A 91 3.39 -10.10 21.95
N ILE A 92 2.12 -9.76 21.70
CA ILE A 92 1.22 -10.53 20.84
C ILE A 92 1.69 -10.47 19.38
N VAL A 93 1.96 -9.27 18.86
CA VAL A 93 2.39 -9.09 17.47
C VAL A 93 3.75 -9.76 17.23
N THR A 94 4.67 -9.60 18.20
CA THR A 94 5.98 -10.24 18.16
C THR A 94 5.89 -11.76 18.23
N ALA A 95 4.98 -12.31 19.04
CA ALA A 95 4.73 -13.75 19.07
C ALA A 95 4.20 -14.28 17.73
N LEU A 96 3.25 -13.57 17.11
CA LEU A 96 2.74 -13.90 15.77
C LEU A 96 3.87 -13.91 14.73
N ALA A 97 4.73 -12.90 14.74
CA ALA A 97 5.87 -12.82 13.82
C ALA A 97 6.94 -13.91 14.08
N ARG A 98 7.30 -14.18 15.34
CA ARG A 98 8.28 -15.22 15.73
C ARG A 98 7.83 -16.62 15.35
N GLU A 99 6.56 -16.92 15.59
CA GLU A 99 5.96 -18.19 15.21
C GLU A 99 5.67 -18.25 13.69
N ASN A 100 5.96 -17.16 12.96
CA ASN A 100 5.71 -16.96 11.53
C ASN A 100 4.23 -17.24 11.17
N ILE A 101 3.33 -16.82 12.06
CA ILE A 101 1.88 -16.98 11.91
C ILE A 101 1.33 -15.63 11.50
N PHE A 102 0.74 -15.58 10.31
CA PHE A 102 0.25 -14.37 9.63
C PHE A 102 1.36 -13.38 9.24
N LEU A 103 2.27 -13.08 10.15
CA LEU A 103 3.32 -12.07 10.03
C LEU A 103 4.71 -12.70 9.95
N LEU A 104 5.62 -11.96 9.34
CA LEU A 104 7.06 -12.22 9.30
C LEU A 104 7.77 -10.89 9.64
N PRO A 105 8.91 -10.91 10.34
CA PRO A 105 9.74 -9.73 10.45
C PRO A 105 10.31 -9.37 9.07
N LEU A 106 10.37 -8.08 8.74
CA LEU A 106 10.91 -7.60 7.45
C LEU A 106 12.41 -7.90 7.33
N SER A 107 13.14 -7.82 8.44
CA SER A 107 14.50 -8.31 8.61
C SER A 107 14.72 -8.75 10.07
N PRO A 108 15.77 -9.54 10.39
CA PRO A 108 15.95 -10.16 11.71
C PRO A 108 15.83 -9.23 12.92
N ASP A 109 16.27 -7.98 12.78
CA ASP A 109 16.27 -6.96 13.85
C ASP A 109 15.34 -5.78 13.51
N SER A 110 14.39 -5.97 12.58
CA SER A 110 13.46 -4.92 12.17
C SER A 110 12.20 -4.91 13.03
N ASP A 111 11.80 -3.72 13.46
CA ASP A 111 10.49 -3.47 14.07
C ASP A 111 9.35 -3.40 13.04
N TRP A 112 9.65 -3.73 11.78
CA TRP A 112 8.68 -3.80 10.69
C TRP A 112 8.31 -5.24 10.39
N PHE A 113 7.03 -5.42 10.07
CA PHE A 113 6.41 -6.69 9.76
C PHE A 113 5.86 -6.68 8.34
N VAL A 114 5.86 -7.85 7.72
CA VAL A 114 5.16 -8.13 6.46
C VAL A 114 4.22 -9.31 6.67
N PHE A 115 3.12 -9.34 5.94
CA PHE A 115 2.29 -10.54 5.91
C PHE A 115 3.01 -11.64 5.13
N ASN A 116 2.92 -12.88 5.61
CA ASN A 116 3.27 -14.01 4.76
C ASN A 116 2.25 -14.12 3.61
N VAL A 117 2.65 -14.69 2.49
CA VAL A 117 1.83 -14.74 1.25
C VAL A 117 0.44 -15.34 1.52
N LYS A 118 0.37 -16.41 2.31
CA LYS A 118 -0.88 -17.10 2.65
C LYS A 118 -1.83 -16.20 3.46
N ALA A 119 -1.28 -15.44 4.40
CA ALA A 119 -2.02 -14.50 5.21
C ALA A 119 -2.56 -13.36 4.38
N GLN A 120 -1.74 -12.81 3.47
CA GLN A 120 -2.16 -11.75 2.58
C GLN A 120 -3.33 -12.19 1.69
N GLU A 121 -3.23 -13.37 1.06
CA GLU A 121 -4.33 -13.96 0.27
C GLU A 121 -5.61 -14.12 1.08
N TYR A 122 -5.50 -14.63 2.31
CA TYR A 122 -6.64 -14.87 3.17
C TYR A 122 -7.29 -13.58 3.67
N LEU A 123 -6.50 -12.62 4.15
CA LEU A 123 -6.98 -11.36 4.72
C LEU A 123 -7.56 -10.44 3.64
N TRP A 124 -7.02 -10.46 2.42
CA TRP A 124 -7.63 -9.76 1.29
C TRP A 124 -9.04 -10.25 0.99
N ASN A 125 -9.32 -11.56 1.06
CA ASN A 125 -10.69 -12.06 0.87
C ASN A 125 -11.68 -11.54 1.93
N HIS A 126 -11.20 -11.24 3.14
CA HIS A 126 -12.00 -10.58 4.17
C HIS A 126 -12.21 -9.10 3.85
N LEU A 127 -11.18 -8.38 3.41
CA LEU A 127 -11.30 -6.98 3.00
C LEU A 127 -12.25 -6.79 1.81
N HIS A 128 -12.34 -7.74 0.88
CA HIS A 128 -13.29 -7.66 -0.25
C HIS A 128 -14.76 -7.71 0.19
N GLN A 129 -15.04 -8.14 1.43
CA GLN A 129 -16.38 -8.15 2.00
C GLN A 129 -16.73 -6.82 2.67
N TRP A 130 -15.75 -5.93 2.87
CA TRP A 130 -15.96 -4.62 3.46
C TRP A 130 -16.62 -3.70 2.45
N ASP A 131 -17.40 -2.74 2.96
CA ASP A 131 -17.88 -1.69 2.08
C ASP A 131 -16.73 -0.79 1.63
N ARG A 132 -16.92 -0.13 0.49
CA ARG A 132 -15.89 0.70 -0.11
C ARG A 132 -15.49 1.88 0.78
N GLN A 133 -16.44 2.45 1.53
CA GLN A 133 -16.17 3.62 2.36
C GLN A 133 -15.22 3.29 3.51
N GLN A 134 -15.36 2.10 4.12
CA GLN A 134 -14.45 1.62 5.16
C GLN A 134 -13.03 1.40 4.62
N LEU A 135 -12.92 0.79 3.45
CA LEU A 135 -11.63 0.53 2.82
C LEU A 135 -10.93 1.83 2.40
N ASP A 136 -11.67 2.76 1.80
CA ASP A 136 -11.16 4.07 1.42
C ASP A 136 -10.66 4.85 2.65
N GLY A 137 -11.37 4.78 3.78
CA GLY A 137 -10.95 5.39 5.04
C GLY A 137 -9.67 4.78 5.66
N LEU A 138 -9.43 3.48 5.46
CA LEU A 138 -8.16 2.86 5.85
C LEU A 138 -7.01 3.33 4.95
N HIS A 139 -7.22 3.32 3.63
CA HIS A 139 -6.22 3.80 2.69
C HIS A 139 -5.90 5.28 2.88
N GLN A 140 -6.88 6.13 3.19
CA GLN A 140 -6.65 7.54 3.50
C GLN A 140 -5.73 7.70 4.72
N ARG A 141 -6.04 7.02 5.85
CA ARG A 141 -5.20 7.08 7.07
C ARG A 141 -3.78 6.56 6.81
N ALA A 142 -3.65 5.47 6.05
CA ALA A 142 -2.33 4.97 5.64
C ALA A 142 -1.55 6.02 4.84
N SER A 143 -2.21 6.67 3.87
CA SER A 143 -1.61 7.72 3.06
C SER A 143 -1.10 8.89 3.90
N GLU A 144 -1.92 9.38 4.83
CA GLU A 144 -1.57 10.51 5.69
C GLU A 144 -0.38 10.19 6.60
N TRP A 145 -0.38 9.02 7.25
CA TRP A 145 0.72 8.62 8.12
C TRP A 145 2.02 8.45 7.33
N LEU A 146 1.99 7.67 6.24
CA LEU A 146 3.17 7.41 5.42
C LEU A 146 3.74 8.70 4.82
N GLY A 147 2.86 9.61 4.36
CA GLY A 147 3.28 10.91 3.88
C GLY A 147 3.96 11.75 4.96
N SER A 148 3.44 11.71 6.19
CA SER A 148 4.06 12.41 7.34
C SER A 148 5.44 11.86 7.73
N GLN A 149 5.70 10.58 7.44
CA GLN A 149 6.99 9.92 7.68
C GLN A 149 7.95 10.04 6.48
N GLY A 150 7.55 10.72 5.39
CA GLY A 150 8.38 10.88 4.18
C GLY A 150 8.31 9.70 3.21
N GLU A 151 7.47 8.69 3.45
CA GLU A 151 7.26 7.54 2.57
C GLU A 151 6.31 7.89 1.40
N ILE A 152 6.68 8.90 0.60
CA ILE A 152 5.78 9.56 -0.36
C ILE A 152 5.24 8.61 -1.44
N LEU A 153 6.06 7.65 -1.91
CA LEU A 153 5.65 6.65 -2.89
C LEU A 153 4.42 5.88 -2.40
N LYS A 154 4.50 5.32 -1.19
CA LYS A 154 3.40 4.55 -0.59
C LYS A 154 2.22 5.46 -0.25
N ALA A 155 2.49 6.70 0.18
CA ALA A 155 1.45 7.67 0.46
C ALA A 155 0.58 7.98 -0.77
N ILE A 156 1.20 8.18 -1.93
CA ILE A 156 0.49 8.41 -3.21
C ILE A 156 -0.32 7.17 -3.61
N GLU A 157 0.26 5.97 -3.51
CA GLU A 157 -0.42 4.72 -3.84
C GLU A 157 -1.70 4.53 -3.01
N HIS A 158 -1.61 4.78 -1.70
CA HIS A 158 -2.76 4.68 -0.81
C HIS A 158 -3.79 5.79 -1.04
N ALA A 159 -3.39 7.04 -1.33
CA ALA A 159 -4.34 8.09 -1.67
C ALA A 159 -5.13 7.77 -2.94
N ILE A 160 -4.45 7.20 -3.95
CA ILE A 160 -5.09 6.73 -5.19
C ILE A 160 -6.04 5.56 -4.91
N ALA A 161 -5.64 4.60 -4.08
CA ALA A 161 -6.48 3.47 -3.70
C ALA A 161 -7.78 3.91 -2.99
N ALA A 162 -7.68 4.93 -2.12
CA ALA A 162 -8.82 5.57 -1.46
C ALA A 162 -9.68 6.45 -2.37
N THR A 163 -9.27 6.68 -3.63
CA THR A 163 -9.85 7.71 -4.52
C THR A 163 -9.82 9.13 -3.93
N GLU A 164 -8.91 9.37 -2.99
CA GLU A 164 -8.66 10.67 -2.37
C GLU A 164 -7.72 11.49 -3.27
N TRP A 165 -8.26 11.91 -4.43
CA TRP A 165 -7.49 12.54 -5.50
C TRP A 165 -6.81 13.84 -5.08
N GLU A 166 -7.46 14.63 -4.24
CA GLU A 166 -6.89 15.85 -3.67
C GLU A 166 -5.70 15.56 -2.74
N LEU A 167 -5.76 14.47 -1.97
CA LEU A 167 -4.63 14.02 -1.15
C LEU A 167 -3.48 13.50 -2.03
N ALA A 168 -3.79 12.70 -3.05
CA ALA A 168 -2.79 12.19 -3.99
C ALA A 168 -2.06 13.35 -4.72
N ALA A 169 -2.82 14.34 -5.19
CA ALA A 169 -2.28 15.53 -5.84
C ALA A 169 -1.31 16.30 -4.92
N ARG A 170 -1.68 16.50 -3.64
CA ARG A 170 -0.81 17.16 -2.66
C ARG A 170 0.52 16.43 -2.49
N TRP A 171 0.51 15.11 -2.39
CA TRP A 171 1.75 14.33 -2.26
C TRP A 171 2.61 14.38 -3.53
N VAL A 172 1.97 14.31 -4.71
CA VAL A 172 2.67 14.47 -6.00
C VAL A 172 3.30 15.86 -6.09
N GLU A 173 2.58 16.92 -5.74
CA GLU A 173 3.10 18.29 -5.77
C GLU A 173 4.30 18.50 -4.84
N LEU A 174 4.27 17.86 -3.67
CA LEU A 174 5.36 17.92 -2.69
C LEU A 174 6.63 17.24 -3.19
N ALA A 175 6.52 16.07 -3.81
CA ALA A 175 7.69 15.22 -4.12
C ALA A 175 8.17 15.30 -5.57
N ALA A 176 7.33 15.74 -6.52
CA ALA A 176 7.65 15.61 -7.94
C ALA A 176 8.95 16.33 -8.33
N GLN A 177 9.22 17.52 -7.77
CA GLN A 177 10.45 18.25 -8.10
C GLN A 177 11.70 17.45 -7.71
N GLU A 178 11.75 16.93 -6.48
CA GLU A 178 12.87 16.13 -5.99
C GLU A 178 13.05 14.86 -6.82
N PHE A 179 11.96 14.13 -7.11
CA PHE A 179 12.01 12.92 -7.93
C PHE A 179 12.50 13.20 -9.35
N LEU A 180 12.07 14.31 -9.97
CA LEU A 180 12.57 14.70 -11.29
C LEU A 180 14.07 15.04 -11.25
N GLN A 181 14.54 15.74 -10.21
CA GLN A 181 15.96 16.06 -10.02
C GLN A 181 16.82 14.81 -9.80
N GLN A 182 16.27 13.77 -9.16
CA GLN A 182 16.91 12.48 -8.98
C GLN A 182 16.80 11.56 -10.23
N GLY A 183 16.18 12.03 -11.31
CA GLY A 183 16.04 11.27 -12.56
C GLY A 183 14.90 10.25 -12.57
N HIS A 184 14.00 10.26 -11.58
CA HIS A 184 12.85 9.36 -11.47
C HIS A 184 11.65 9.81 -12.32
N LEU A 185 11.89 10.17 -13.57
CA LEU A 185 10.88 10.69 -14.50
C LEU A 185 9.70 9.72 -14.70
N VAL A 186 10.00 8.44 -14.89
CA VAL A 186 8.98 7.39 -15.13
C VAL A 186 7.99 7.31 -13.97
N THR A 187 8.50 7.44 -12.74
CA THR A 187 7.68 7.43 -11.52
C THR A 187 6.72 8.62 -11.48
N VAL A 188 7.22 9.83 -11.75
CA VAL A 188 6.40 11.04 -11.75
C VAL A 188 5.34 11.01 -12.85
N ILE A 189 5.68 10.56 -14.06
CA ILE A 189 4.71 10.40 -15.16
C ILE A 189 3.65 9.35 -14.78
N SER A 190 4.05 8.24 -14.15
CA SER A 190 3.12 7.20 -13.67
C SER A 190 2.12 7.76 -12.66
N TRP A 191 2.57 8.59 -11.71
CA TRP A 191 1.67 9.25 -10.76
C TRP A 191 0.69 10.19 -11.48
N LEU A 192 1.19 11.08 -12.34
CA LEU A 192 0.35 12.02 -13.08
C LEU A 192 -0.68 11.30 -13.97
N GLY A 193 -0.30 10.17 -14.57
CA GLY A 193 -1.18 9.36 -15.42
C GLY A 193 -2.31 8.64 -14.67
N LYS A 194 -2.19 8.47 -13.35
CA LYS A 194 -3.24 7.89 -12.50
C LYS A 194 -4.24 8.92 -11.98
N LEU A 195 -3.90 10.22 -12.03
CA LEU A 195 -4.76 11.28 -11.52
C LEU A 195 -5.89 11.63 -12.52
N PRO A 196 -7.13 11.88 -12.05
CA PRO A 196 -8.21 12.38 -12.88
C PRO A 196 -7.85 13.68 -13.62
N THR A 197 -8.28 13.82 -14.86
CA THR A 197 -7.92 14.96 -15.72
C THR A 197 -8.50 16.29 -15.23
N ASP A 198 -9.64 16.27 -14.54
CA ASP A 198 -10.28 17.45 -13.93
C ASP A 198 -9.43 18.06 -12.79
N LEU A 199 -8.57 17.26 -12.14
CA LEU A 199 -7.62 17.81 -11.16
C LEU A 199 -6.65 18.80 -11.78
N PHE A 200 -6.19 18.60 -13.02
CA PHE A 200 -5.23 19.50 -13.68
C PHE A 200 -5.82 20.88 -13.96
N ILE A 201 -7.15 21.02 -13.93
CA ILE A 201 -7.88 22.29 -14.03
C ILE A 201 -7.97 22.99 -12.67
N ARG A 202 -8.04 22.22 -11.57
CA ARG A 202 -8.14 22.75 -10.20
C ARG A 202 -6.79 22.95 -9.52
N LYS A 203 -5.76 22.23 -9.98
CA LYS A 203 -4.41 22.17 -9.42
C LYS A 203 -3.40 22.50 -10.52
N PRO A 204 -3.16 23.80 -10.78
CA PRO A 204 -2.24 24.23 -11.84
C PRO A 204 -0.83 23.68 -11.68
N MET A 205 -0.40 23.40 -10.44
CA MET A 205 0.91 22.85 -10.16
C MET A 205 1.11 21.44 -10.78
N LEU A 206 0.07 20.61 -10.86
CA LEU A 206 0.15 19.34 -11.60
C LEU A 206 0.49 19.54 -13.07
N SER A 207 -0.03 20.60 -13.70
CA SER A 207 0.28 20.96 -15.09
C SER A 207 1.72 21.44 -15.24
N ILE A 208 2.25 22.21 -14.27
CA ILE A 208 3.66 22.59 -14.27
C ILE A 208 4.59 21.37 -14.12
N ILE A 209 4.26 20.41 -13.25
CA ILE A 209 5.03 19.15 -13.11
C ILE A 209 5.00 18.38 -14.43
N LYS A 210 3.82 18.28 -15.06
CA LYS A 210 3.67 17.64 -16.38
C LYS A 210 4.54 18.32 -17.44
N ALA A 211 4.60 19.66 -17.46
CA ALA A 211 5.44 20.41 -18.38
C ALA A 211 6.93 20.08 -18.21
N TRP A 212 7.45 20.02 -16.98
CA TRP A 212 8.82 19.56 -16.73
C TRP A 212 9.07 18.13 -17.19
N GLY A 213 8.12 17.21 -16.95
CA GLY A 213 8.22 15.83 -17.42
C GLY A 213 8.30 15.71 -18.95
N LEU A 214 7.53 16.54 -19.68
CA LEU A 214 7.57 16.64 -21.14
C LEU A 214 8.91 17.18 -21.64
N ILE A 215 9.45 18.22 -21.00
CA ILE A 215 10.76 18.82 -21.33
C ILE A 215 11.89 17.80 -21.17
N ILE A 216 11.92 17.09 -20.03
CA ILE A 216 12.93 16.06 -19.77
C ILE A 216 12.80 14.92 -20.79
N SER A 217 11.58 14.59 -21.19
CA SER A 217 11.27 13.60 -22.24
C SER A 217 11.47 14.12 -23.67
N GLN A 218 11.93 15.35 -23.85
CA GLN A 218 12.14 16.02 -25.14
C GLN A 218 10.89 16.20 -26.01
N GLN A 219 9.71 16.22 -25.41
CA GLN A 219 8.43 16.42 -26.09
C GLN A 219 8.00 17.88 -26.01
N TYR A 220 8.69 18.77 -26.72
CA TYR A 220 8.50 20.22 -26.61
C TYR A 220 7.20 20.73 -27.25
N ASP A 221 6.72 20.07 -28.30
CA ASP A 221 5.60 20.54 -29.14
C ASP A 221 4.31 20.77 -28.36
N VAL A 222 4.11 20.03 -27.26
CA VAL A 222 2.92 20.07 -26.41
C VAL A 222 3.11 20.86 -25.12
N VAL A 223 4.31 21.37 -24.83
CA VAL A 223 4.61 22.05 -23.56
C VAL A 223 3.79 23.34 -23.43
N GLU A 224 3.73 24.15 -24.48
CA GLU A 224 3.01 25.44 -24.43
C GLU A 224 1.51 25.25 -24.17
N GLU A 225 0.88 24.20 -24.70
CA GLU A 225 -0.52 23.88 -24.41
C GLU A 225 -0.75 23.62 -22.92
N VAL A 226 0.16 22.85 -22.30
CA VAL A 226 0.12 22.54 -20.87
C VAL A 226 0.37 23.79 -20.01
N LEU A 227 1.27 24.68 -20.43
CA LEU A 227 1.51 25.96 -19.72
C LEU A 227 0.29 26.89 -19.79
N GLN A 228 -0.39 26.94 -20.94
CA GLN A 228 -1.65 27.71 -21.08
C GLN A 228 -2.76 27.14 -20.20
N GLN A 229 -2.84 25.81 -20.07
CA GLN A 229 -3.75 25.17 -19.12
C GLN A 229 -3.41 25.56 -17.67
N ALA A 230 -2.12 25.55 -17.30
CA ALA A 230 -1.67 25.95 -15.97
C ALA A 230 -2.03 27.40 -15.65
N LEU A 231 -1.85 28.33 -16.61
CA LEU A 231 -2.23 29.74 -16.44
C LEU A 231 -3.73 29.92 -16.24
N LYS A 232 -4.57 29.23 -17.02
CA LYS A 232 -6.03 29.28 -16.85
C LYS A 232 -6.47 28.76 -15.48
N ALA A 233 -5.81 27.71 -14.99
CA ALA A 233 -6.09 27.14 -13.67
C ALA A 233 -5.58 28.03 -12.53
N ALA A 234 -4.53 28.83 -12.76
CA ALA A 234 -3.94 29.72 -11.76
C ALA A 234 -4.92 30.78 -11.23
N ASP A 235 -5.90 31.22 -12.03
CA ASP A 235 -6.89 32.23 -11.64
C ASP A 235 -7.69 31.85 -10.37
N ASN A 236 -7.84 30.54 -10.11
CA ASN A 236 -8.56 30.01 -8.96
C ASN A 236 -7.64 29.38 -7.90
N ASP A 237 -6.31 29.51 -8.06
CA ASP A 237 -5.33 28.96 -7.12
C ASP A 237 -5.11 29.89 -5.92
N SER A 238 -4.71 29.29 -4.79
CA SER A 238 -4.32 30.04 -3.58
C SER A 238 -3.07 30.91 -3.76
N ASN A 239 -2.19 30.58 -4.72
CA ASN A 239 -0.99 31.33 -5.05
C ASN A 239 -0.76 31.38 -6.57
N PRO A 240 -1.51 32.22 -7.30
CA PRO A 240 -1.40 32.34 -8.75
C PRO A 240 -0.01 32.79 -9.20
N GLN A 241 0.65 33.65 -8.43
CA GLN A 241 1.97 34.19 -8.78
C GLN A 241 3.03 33.09 -8.89
N LYS A 242 3.02 32.12 -7.96
CA LYS A 242 3.95 30.98 -8.01
C LYS A 242 3.82 30.20 -9.33
N ILE A 243 2.61 30.03 -9.84
CA ILE A 243 2.37 29.34 -11.11
C ILE A 243 2.91 30.16 -12.28
N ILE A 244 2.63 31.47 -12.30
CA ILE A 244 3.12 32.39 -13.32
C ILE A 244 4.65 32.37 -13.39
N ASP A 245 5.32 32.41 -12.23
CA ASP A 245 6.78 32.36 -12.14
C ASP A 245 7.35 31.06 -12.75
N HIS A 246 6.73 29.91 -12.44
CA HIS A 246 7.10 28.63 -13.06
C HIS A 246 6.90 28.61 -14.57
N VAL A 247 5.79 29.16 -15.08
CA VAL A 247 5.51 29.24 -16.52
C VAL A 247 6.57 30.09 -17.21
N GLN A 248 6.93 31.24 -16.62
CA GLN A 248 7.96 32.12 -17.17
C GLN A 248 9.32 31.42 -17.21
N ALA A 249 9.73 30.77 -16.11
CA ALA A 249 10.99 30.04 -16.04
C ALA A 249 11.08 28.93 -17.10
N ILE A 250 10.00 28.20 -17.34
CA ILE A 250 9.95 27.16 -18.39
C ILE A 250 10.09 27.79 -19.79
N ARG A 251 9.39 28.89 -20.08
CA ARG A 251 9.49 29.56 -21.38
C ARG A 251 10.88 30.13 -21.64
N GLU A 252 11.51 30.71 -20.62
CA GLU A 252 12.89 31.20 -20.70
C GLU A 252 13.88 30.06 -20.99
N PHE A 253 13.73 28.92 -20.29
CA PHE A 253 14.53 27.72 -20.54
C PHE A 253 14.40 27.22 -22.00
N LEU A 254 13.18 27.15 -22.52
CA LEU A 254 12.94 26.71 -23.90
C LEU A 254 13.47 27.72 -24.93
N SER A 255 13.33 29.03 -24.67
CA SER A 255 13.89 30.07 -25.55
C SER A 255 15.41 29.99 -25.61
N PHE A 256 16.09 29.79 -24.48
CA PHE A 256 17.54 29.61 -24.44
C PHE A 256 17.97 28.39 -25.28
N ARG A 257 17.32 27.24 -25.09
CA ARG A 257 17.62 26.01 -25.84
C ARG A 257 17.45 26.18 -27.35
N SER A 258 16.39 26.87 -27.79
CA SER A 258 16.12 27.11 -29.22
C SER A 258 17.18 27.96 -29.92
N LYS A 259 17.96 28.76 -29.17
CA LYS A 259 19.05 29.58 -29.70
C LYS A 259 20.38 28.84 -29.82
N GLU A 260 20.53 27.71 -29.13
CA GLU A 260 21.74 26.86 -29.14
C GLU A 260 21.67 25.70 -30.14
N SER A 261 20.49 25.43 -30.72
CA SER A 261 20.25 24.39 -31.73
C SER A 261 20.32 24.95 -33.16
#